data_AF-A0A6V8Q5L9-F1
#
_entry.id   AF-A0A6V8Q5L9-F1
#
_cell.length_a   1.000
_cell.length_b   1.000
_cell.length_c   1.000
_cell.angle_alpha   90.00
_cell.angle_beta   90.00
_cell.angle_gamma   90.00
#
_symmetry.space_group_name_H-M   'P 1'
#
loop_
_entity.id
_entity.type
_entity.pdbx_description
1 polymer ?
#
loop_
_entity_poly.entity_id
_entity_poly.type
_entity_poly.pdbx_seq_one_letter_code
_entity_poly.pdbx_strand_id
1 'polypeptide(L)'
;TPKTEEIVAYSYGEGGFESGKKFFEEMIAKAFREIQRVLKPNGITCTVFAQKSTEAWETIINALLNSGLYLTASWPVHTEMKARLRASESAALASSIYMVCCKRTEKKTAYFNEIKPQIEVRIKEKLDQFWNEGIGGSDFFISAIGPAMEVFGKYEGVEKLSGEKVSAKELLEYIRKSVSEYALTKILKSPQLGGIDEETRFYLLWR
;
A
#
# COMPACT_ATOMS: atom_id res chain seq x y z
N THR A 1 -1.19 -1.19 -29.33
CA THR A 1 -2.54 -1.60 -28.88
C THR A 1 -2.33 -2.67 -27.83
N PRO A 2 -2.92 -2.56 -26.62
CA PRO A 2 -2.86 -3.62 -25.62
C PRO A 2 -3.33 -4.94 -26.21
N LYS A 3 -2.78 -6.05 -25.73
CA LYS A 3 -3.36 -7.36 -26.06
C LYS A 3 -4.74 -7.46 -25.43
N THR A 4 -5.63 -8.22 -26.06
CA THR A 4 -7.07 -8.29 -25.74
C THR A 4 -7.37 -8.66 -24.27
N GLU A 5 -6.40 -9.23 -23.56
CA GLU A 5 -6.52 -9.70 -22.16
C GLU A 5 -5.75 -8.83 -21.15
N GLU A 6 -5.11 -7.74 -21.59
CA GLU A 6 -4.37 -6.84 -20.69
C GLU A 6 -5.32 -5.92 -19.91
N ILE A 7 -5.15 -5.87 -18.59
CA ILE A 7 -5.94 -5.02 -17.70
C ILE A 7 -5.21 -3.67 -17.55
N VAL A 8 -5.61 -2.67 -18.34
CA VAL A 8 -4.97 -1.34 -18.36
C VAL A 8 -6.03 -0.24 -18.34
N ALA A 9 -5.82 0.80 -17.53
CA ALA A 9 -6.67 1.99 -17.50
C ALA A 9 -6.22 2.99 -18.59
N TYR A 10 -6.92 3.00 -19.74
CA TYR A 10 -6.66 3.96 -20.81
C TYR A 10 -7.50 5.23 -20.65
N SER A 11 -6.90 6.39 -20.93
CA SER A 11 -7.57 7.70 -20.95
C SER A 11 -8.19 8.06 -22.32
N TYR A 12 -7.87 7.32 -23.38
CA TYR A 12 -8.22 7.66 -24.77
C TYR A 12 -9.39 6.85 -25.37
N GLY A 13 -10.08 6.02 -24.58
CA GLY A 13 -11.27 5.26 -25.03
C GLY A 13 -12.59 6.04 -24.86
N GLU A 14 -13.70 5.47 -25.36
CA GLU A 14 -15.04 6.00 -25.08
C GLU A 14 -15.31 6.03 -23.56
N GLY A 15 -15.69 7.21 -23.03
CA GLY A 15 -15.86 7.43 -21.59
C GLY A 15 -14.58 7.88 -20.86
N GLY A 16 -13.47 8.09 -21.57
CA GLY A 16 -12.25 8.72 -21.04
C GLY A 16 -11.61 7.98 -19.87
N PHE A 17 -10.83 8.71 -19.07
CA PHE A 17 -10.07 8.15 -17.95
C PHE A 17 -10.93 7.43 -16.89
N GLU A 18 -12.13 7.95 -16.59
CA GLU A 18 -13.02 7.34 -15.60
C GLU A 18 -13.51 5.95 -16.03
N SER A 19 -13.86 5.79 -17.31
CA SER A 19 -14.25 4.49 -17.86
C SER A 19 -13.10 3.47 -17.79
N GLY A 20 -11.88 3.91 -18.12
CA GLY A 20 -10.67 3.07 -18.05
C GLY A 20 -10.35 2.66 -16.61
N LYS A 21 -10.50 3.57 -15.65
CA LYS A 21 -10.33 3.26 -14.22
C LYS A 21 -11.34 2.22 -13.75
N LYS A 22 -12.62 2.39 -14.09
CA LYS A 22 -13.68 1.43 -13.72
C LYS A 22 -13.44 0.06 -14.36
N PHE A 23 -13.05 0.00 -15.63
CA PHE A 23 -12.68 -1.24 -16.30
C PHE A 23 -11.52 -1.94 -15.56
N PHE A 24 -10.47 -1.19 -15.21
CA PHE A 24 -9.35 -1.70 -14.45
C PHE A 24 -9.78 -2.30 -13.10
N GLU A 25 -10.58 -1.55 -12.33
CA GLU A 25 -11.13 -1.97 -11.03
C GLU A 25 -11.94 -3.27 -11.13
N GLU A 26 -12.83 -3.35 -12.12
CA GLU A 26 -13.68 -4.53 -12.32
C GLU A 26 -12.86 -5.76 -12.73
N MET A 27 -11.91 -5.58 -13.65
CA MET A 27 -11.11 -6.68 -14.17
C MET A 27 -10.08 -7.17 -13.16
N ILE A 28 -9.42 -6.29 -12.41
CA ILE A 28 -8.49 -6.71 -11.35
C ILE A 28 -9.23 -7.43 -10.23
N ALA A 29 -10.44 -6.99 -9.88
CA ALA A 29 -11.27 -7.69 -8.91
C ALA A 29 -11.73 -9.07 -9.41
N LYS A 30 -11.98 -9.25 -10.72
CA LYS A 30 -12.24 -10.58 -11.31
C LYS A 30 -10.99 -11.47 -11.20
N ALA A 31 -9.81 -10.95 -11.55
CA ALA A 31 -8.56 -11.68 -11.45
C ALA A 31 -8.26 -12.14 -10.01
N PHE A 32 -8.41 -11.25 -9.03
CA PHE A 32 -8.20 -11.62 -7.62
C PHE A 32 -9.23 -12.62 -7.08
N ARG A 33 -10.49 -12.54 -7.51
CA ARG A 33 -11.50 -13.56 -7.18
C ARG A 33 -11.13 -14.92 -7.75
N GLU A 34 -10.62 -14.96 -8.98
CA GLU A 34 -10.19 -16.21 -9.58
C GLU A 34 -8.95 -16.79 -8.89
N ILE A 35 -7.96 -15.94 -8.57
CA ILE A 35 -6.82 -16.32 -7.73
C ILE A 35 -7.30 -16.90 -6.40
N GLN A 36 -8.24 -16.22 -5.73
CA GLN A 36 -8.81 -16.73 -4.48
C GLN A 36 -9.52 -18.07 -4.69
N ARG A 37 -10.27 -18.27 -5.78
CA ARG A 37 -10.96 -19.53 -6.03
C ARG A 37 -9.99 -20.71 -6.16
N VAL A 38 -8.90 -20.54 -6.90
CA VAL A 38 -7.94 -21.63 -7.23
C VAL A 38 -6.84 -21.83 -6.19
N LEU A 39 -6.52 -20.81 -5.40
CA LEU A 39 -5.47 -20.88 -4.38
C LEU A 39 -5.84 -21.92 -3.32
N LYS A 40 -4.90 -22.78 -2.92
CA LYS A 40 -5.15 -23.78 -1.87
C LYS A 40 -5.36 -23.09 -0.50
N PRO A 41 -6.01 -23.74 0.47
CA PRO A 41 -5.95 -23.29 1.86
C PRO A 41 -4.47 -23.10 2.29
N ASN A 42 -4.17 -21.99 2.97
CA ASN A 42 -2.80 -21.58 3.33
C ASN A 42 -1.85 -21.36 2.13
N GLY A 43 -2.38 -21.29 0.90
CA GLY A 43 -1.59 -20.92 -0.27
C GLY A 43 -1.20 -19.45 -0.24
N ILE A 44 -0.08 -19.14 -0.88
CA ILE A 44 0.50 -17.80 -1.00
C ILE A 44 0.43 -17.39 -2.48
N THR A 45 0.00 -16.16 -2.75
CA THR A 45 0.13 -15.53 -4.06
C THR A 45 1.02 -14.30 -3.97
N CYS A 46 1.80 -14.02 -5.01
CA CYS A 46 2.63 -12.84 -5.10
C CYS A 46 2.22 -12.03 -6.34
N THR A 47 1.78 -10.79 -6.12
CA THR A 47 1.39 -9.87 -7.19
C THR A 47 2.37 -8.70 -7.21
N VAL A 48 2.87 -8.34 -8.39
CA VAL A 48 3.76 -7.18 -8.54
C VAL A 48 2.96 -6.00 -9.07
N PHE A 49 3.12 -4.84 -8.46
CA PHE A 49 2.45 -3.61 -8.86
C PHE A 49 3.44 -2.45 -8.93
N ALA A 50 3.50 -1.76 -10.06
CA ALA A 50 4.47 -0.71 -10.35
C ALA A 50 3.78 0.65 -10.53
N GLN A 51 3.09 1.12 -9.49
CA GLN A 51 2.47 2.45 -9.47
C GLN A 51 2.46 3.05 -8.07
N LYS A 52 2.79 4.34 -7.98
CA LYS A 52 2.99 5.07 -6.71
C LYS A 52 1.81 5.94 -6.30
N SER A 53 0.73 6.01 -7.09
CA SER A 53 -0.42 6.86 -6.74
C SER A 53 -1.27 6.22 -5.63
N THR A 54 -1.71 7.04 -4.69
CA THR A 54 -2.58 6.59 -3.59
C THR A 54 -3.91 6.04 -4.10
N GLU A 55 -4.49 6.63 -5.16
CA GLU A 55 -5.75 6.11 -5.70
C GLU A 55 -5.60 4.70 -6.26
N ALA A 56 -4.45 4.39 -6.88
CA ALA A 56 -4.19 3.06 -7.39
C ALA A 56 -4.04 2.03 -6.26
N TRP A 57 -3.40 2.43 -5.15
CA TRP A 57 -3.34 1.60 -3.95
C TRP A 57 -4.70 1.34 -3.33
N GLU A 58 -5.56 2.36 -3.27
CA GLU A 58 -6.93 2.22 -2.79
C GLU A 58 -7.72 1.22 -3.63
N THR A 59 -7.65 1.33 -4.96
CA THR A 59 -8.25 0.38 -5.91
C THR A 59 -7.76 -1.05 -5.66
N ILE A 60 -6.44 -1.26 -5.54
CA ILE A 60 -5.85 -2.60 -5.35
C ILE A 60 -6.25 -3.19 -4.00
N ILE A 61 -6.18 -2.41 -2.91
CA ILE A 61 -6.55 -2.85 -1.57
C ILE A 61 -8.02 -3.23 -1.51
N ASN A 62 -8.90 -2.41 -2.09
CA ASN A 62 -10.33 -2.71 -2.17
C ASN A 62 -10.58 -4.00 -2.97
N ALA A 63 -9.90 -4.18 -4.10
CA ALA A 63 -10.04 -5.39 -4.92
C ALA A 63 -9.57 -6.65 -4.16
N LEU A 64 -8.45 -6.57 -3.43
CA LEU A 64 -7.97 -7.66 -2.58
C LEU A 64 -8.99 -8.00 -1.49
N LEU A 65 -9.41 -7.01 -0.70
CA LEU A 65 -10.35 -7.20 0.40
C LEU A 65 -11.69 -7.78 -0.07
N ASN A 66 -12.23 -7.29 -1.17
CA ASN A 66 -13.49 -7.76 -1.76
C ASN A 66 -13.37 -9.16 -2.36
N SER A 67 -12.17 -9.57 -2.80
CA SER A 67 -11.93 -10.93 -3.28
C SER A 67 -11.79 -11.97 -2.17
N GLY A 68 -11.69 -11.55 -0.90
CA GLY A 68 -11.40 -12.43 0.23
C GLY A 68 -9.91 -12.81 0.34
N LEU A 69 -9.05 -12.10 -0.39
CA LEU A 69 -7.61 -12.09 -0.17
C LEU A 69 -7.25 -10.96 0.79
N TYR A 70 -6.13 -11.10 1.46
CA TYR A 70 -5.53 -10.00 2.19
C TYR A 70 -4.02 -10.01 2.04
N LEU A 71 -3.46 -8.80 2.13
CA LEU A 71 -2.03 -8.56 2.05
C LEU A 71 -1.38 -8.93 3.39
N THR A 72 -0.34 -9.76 3.33
CA THR A 72 0.44 -10.21 4.50
C THR A 72 1.81 -9.54 4.57
N ALA A 73 2.37 -9.16 3.42
CA ALA A 73 3.61 -8.41 3.33
C ALA A 73 3.65 -7.61 2.01
N SER A 74 4.35 -6.48 2.03
CA SER A 74 4.65 -5.68 0.84
C SER A 74 6.10 -5.23 0.86
N TRP A 75 6.81 -5.43 -0.24
CA TRP A 75 8.21 -5.05 -0.37
C TRP A 75 8.42 -4.17 -1.60
N PRO A 76 8.89 -2.92 -1.44
CA PRO A 76 9.35 -2.15 -2.58
C PRO A 76 10.68 -2.73 -3.08
N VAL A 77 10.76 -3.00 -4.37
CA VAL A 77 11.97 -3.49 -5.03
C VAL A 77 12.30 -2.54 -6.17
N HIS A 78 13.52 -2.01 -6.12
CA HIS A 78 14.09 -1.21 -7.21
C HIS A 78 14.73 -2.15 -8.23
N THR A 79 14.01 -2.45 -9.32
CA THR A 79 14.48 -3.37 -10.37
C THR A 79 15.11 -2.66 -11.57
N GLU A 80 15.24 -1.33 -11.56
CA GLU A 80 15.79 -0.58 -12.71
C GLU A 80 17.30 -0.31 -12.57
N MET A 81 18.05 -0.53 -13.66
CA MET A 81 19.47 -0.18 -13.77
C MET A 81 19.67 1.34 -13.73
N LYS A 82 20.51 1.82 -12.78
CA LYS A 82 20.95 3.23 -12.65
C LYS A 82 21.50 3.89 -13.94
N ALA A 83 21.81 3.11 -14.98
CA ALA A 83 22.51 3.59 -16.17
C ALA A 83 21.62 4.25 -17.24
N ARG A 84 20.29 4.11 -17.19
CA ARG A 84 19.38 4.66 -18.23
C ARG A 84 18.66 5.96 -17.84
N LEU A 85 19.15 6.66 -16.81
CA LEU A 85 18.53 7.82 -16.16
C LEU A 85 18.55 9.15 -16.96
N ARG A 86 19.05 9.20 -18.21
CA ARG A 86 19.15 10.47 -18.96
C ARG A 86 18.15 10.66 -20.10
N ALA A 87 17.24 9.71 -20.31
CA ALA A 87 16.22 9.84 -21.36
C ALA A 87 14.83 9.72 -20.74
N SER A 88 14.08 10.82 -20.79
CA SER A 88 12.66 10.95 -20.48
C SER A 88 12.34 11.36 -19.03
N GLU A 89 12.03 12.65 -18.86
CA GLU A 89 11.30 13.22 -17.72
C GLU A 89 9.83 12.73 -17.67
N SER A 90 9.62 11.43 -17.84
CA SER A 90 8.30 10.80 -17.78
C SER A 90 8.38 9.58 -16.87
N ALA A 91 8.11 9.79 -15.57
CA ALA A 91 7.66 8.76 -14.63
C ALA A 91 8.51 7.47 -14.46
N ALA A 92 9.75 7.42 -14.94
CA ALA A 92 10.61 6.23 -14.95
C ALA A 92 11.35 5.98 -13.63
N LEU A 93 10.65 6.10 -12.49
CA LEU A 93 11.19 5.82 -11.16
C LEU A 93 10.14 5.13 -10.29
N ALA A 94 9.36 4.23 -10.90
CA ALA A 94 8.37 3.44 -10.21
C ALA A 94 9.04 2.20 -9.59
N SER A 95 9.45 2.30 -8.33
CA SER A 95 9.74 1.14 -7.48
C SER A 95 8.60 0.12 -7.65
N SER A 96 8.93 -1.13 -7.99
CA SER A 96 7.94 -2.20 -8.13
C SER A 96 7.64 -2.77 -6.76
N ILE A 97 6.36 -2.87 -6.38
CA ILE A 97 5.98 -3.43 -5.09
C ILE A 97 5.54 -4.88 -5.26
N TYR A 98 6.19 -5.75 -4.50
CA TYR A 98 5.85 -7.15 -4.39
C TYR A 98 4.87 -7.32 -3.23
N MET A 99 3.64 -7.71 -3.56
CA MET A 99 2.54 -7.90 -2.63
C MET A 99 2.30 -9.38 -2.40
N VAL A 100 2.54 -9.84 -1.17
CA VAL A 100 2.31 -11.22 -0.75
C VAL A 100 0.92 -11.31 -0.15
N CYS A 101 0.03 -12.08 -0.78
CA CYS A 101 -1.36 -12.21 -0.34
C CYS A 101 -1.72 -13.66 -0.01
N CYS A 102 -2.64 -13.81 0.93
CA CYS A 102 -3.18 -15.10 1.36
C CYS A 102 -4.71 -15.05 1.41
N LYS A 103 -5.36 -16.22 1.46
CA LYS A 103 -6.80 -16.32 1.74
C LYS A 103 -7.10 -15.86 3.15
N ARG A 104 -8.15 -15.05 3.31
CA ARG A 104 -8.66 -14.67 4.63
C ARG A 104 -9.02 -15.92 5.45
N THR A 105 -8.60 -15.92 6.71
CA THR A 105 -8.78 -17.04 7.64
C THR A 105 -10.00 -16.88 8.54
N GLU A 106 -10.38 -15.64 8.90
CA GLU A 106 -11.47 -15.36 9.83
C GLU A 106 -12.66 -14.67 9.15
N LYS A 107 -13.87 -15.11 9.50
CA LYS A 107 -15.15 -14.48 9.11
C LYS A 107 -15.70 -13.62 10.25
N LYS A 108 -14.82 -12.86 10.90
CA LYS A 108 -15.18 -12.02 12.05
C LYS A 108 -15.10 -10.56 11.66
N THR A 109 -15.98 -9.76 12.24
CA THR A 109 -15.87 -8.30 12.22
C THR A 109 -15.12 -7.86 13.47
N ALA A 110 -14.21 -6.91 13.31
CA ALA A 110 -13.50 -6.27 14.44
C ALA A 110 -13.80 -4.78 14.49
N TYR A 111 -13.66 -4.18 15.67
CA TYR A 111 -13.77 -2.73 15.79
C TYR A 111 -12.44 -2.04 15.53
N PHE A 112 -12.49 -0.92 14.80
CA PHE A 112 -11.28 -0.21 14.39
C PHE A 112 -10.46 0.28 15.59
N ASN A 113 -11.11 0.71 16.66
CA ASN A 113 -10.45 1.14 17.90
C ASN A 113 -9.66 0.01 18.60
N GLU A 114 -10.11 -1.24 18.49
CA GLU A 114 -9.46 -2.41 19.10
C GLU A 114 -8.22 -2.86 18.30
N ILE A 115 -8.28 -2.73 16.98
CA ILE A 115 -7.19 -3.12 16.09
C ILE A 115 -6.17 -2.00 15.85
N LYS A 116 -6.54 -0.73 16.02
CA LYS A 116 -5.65 0.43 15.85
C LYS A 116 -4.30 0.27 16.59
N PRO A 117 -4.29 -0.05 17.90
CA PRO A 117 -3.04 -0.24 18.63
C PRO A 117 -2.19 -1.39 18.04
N GLN A 118 -2.84 -2.46 17.57
CA GLN A 118 -2.15 -3.60 16.96
C GLN A 118 -1.52 -3.21 15.62
N ILE A 119 -2.24 -2.43 14.80
CA ILE A 119 -1.72 -1.86 13.54
C ILE A 119 -0.51 -0.97 13.84
N GLU A 120 -0.60 -0.07 14.83
CA GLU A 120 0.50 0.83 15.19
C GLU A 120 1.75 0.09 15.65
N VAL A 121 1.60 -0.89 16.54
CA VAL A 121 2.73 -1.72 17.00
C VAL A 121 3.36 -2.42 15.81
N ARG A 122 2.54 -3.06 14.96
CA ARG A 122 3.02 -3.81 13.80
C ARG A 122 3.73 -2.93 12.77
N ILE A 123 3.19 -1.74 12.49
CA ILE A 123 3.82 -0.74 11.63
C ILE A 123 5.16 -0.33 12.24
N LYS A 124 5.20 0.08 13.52
CA LYS A 124 6.44 0.56 14.16
C LYS A 124 7.56 -0.47 14.13
N GLU A 125 7.27 -1.72 14.47
CA GLU A 125 8.23 -2.83 14.38
C GLU A 125 8.84 -2.97 12.98
N LYS A 126 8.00 -2.88 11.94
CA LYS A 126 8.45 -3.02 10.55
C LYS A 126 9.16 -1.78 10.04
N LEU A 127 8.71 -0.60 10.44
CA LEU A 127 9.38 0.66 10.12
C LEU A 127 10.79 0.73 10.74
N ASP A 128 11.00 0.19 11.95
CA ASP A 128 12.34 0.06 12.55
C ASP A 128 13.27 -0.78 11.67
N GLN A 129 12.77 -1.91 11.17
CA GLN A 129 13.52 -2.74 10.23
C GLN A 129 13.84 -1.97 8.94
N PHE A 130 12.84 -1.37 8.30
CA PHE A 130 13.00 -0.66 7.03
C PHE A 130 13.93 0.55 7.13
N TRP A 131 13.87 1.29 8.25
CA TRP A 131 14.75 2.41 8.51
C TRP A 131 16.22 1.97 8.61
N ASN A 132 16.48 0.87 9.32
CA ASN A 132 17.83 0.31 9.45
C ASN A 132 18.36 -0.27 8.13
N GLU A 133 17.46 -0.73 7.25
CA GLU A 133 17.79 -1.18 5.89
C GLU A 133 17.95 -0.02 4.88
N GLY A 134 17.73 1.24 5.31
CA GLY A 134 17.91 2.44 4.49
C GLY A 134 16.75 2.75 3.55
N ILE A 135 15.57 2.16 3.76
CA ILE A 135 14.36 2.48 3.00
C ILE A 135 13.80 3.82 3.50
N GLY A 136 13.59 4.77 2.58
CA GLY A 136 13.16 6.13 2.90
C GLY A 136 12.24 6.76 1.85
N GLY A 137 11.85 8.02 2.07
CA GLY A 137 10.98 8.78 1.18
C GLY A 137 9.64 8.10 0.93
N SER A 138 9.14 8.19 -0.31
CA SER A 138 7.84 7.62 -0.70
C SER A 138 7.73 6.09 -0.49
N ASP A 139 8.84 5.36 -0.60
CA ASP A 139 8.86 3.90 -0.45
C ASP A 139 8.68 3.47 1.02
N PHE A 140 8.96 4.37 1.97
CA PHE A 140 8.76 4.13 3.40
C PHE A 140 7.27 4.01 3.77
N PHE A 141 6.43 4.90 3.23
CA PHE A 141 4.97 4.82 3.37
C PHE A 141 4.41 3.54 2.76
N ILE A 142 4.85 3.22 1.54
CA ILE A 142 4.40 2.04 0.79
C ILE A 142 4.75 0.75 1.54
N SER A 143 5.94 0.68 2.13
CA SER A 143 6.39 -0.48 2.92
C SER A 143 5.54 -0.70 4.17
N ALA A 144 4.93 0.36 4.73
CA ALA A 144 4.05 0.27 5.90
C ALA A 144 2.64 -0.27 5.58
N ILE A 145 2.22 -0.25 4.31
CA ILE A 145 0.89 -0.72 3.90
C ILE A 145 0.72 -2.21 4.18
N GLY A 146 1.69 -3.04 3.80
CA GLY A 146 1.67 -4.49 4.04
C GLY A 146 1.50 -4.85 5.52
N PRO A 147 2.37 -4.38 6.43
CA PRO A 147 2.26 -4.61 7.87
C PRO A 147 0.91 -4.18 8.46
N ALA A 148 0.34 -3.05 8.01
CA ALA A 148 -0.96 -2.60 8.47
C ALA A 148 -2.09 -3.51 7.98
N MET A 149 -2.04 -3.88 6.70
CA MET A 149 -2.99 -4.78 6.05
C MET A 149 -2.93 -6.20 6.61
N GLU A 150 -1.77 -6.64 7.12
CA GLU A 150 -1.62 -7.93 7.77
C GLU A 150 -2.52 -8.05 9.01
N VAL A 151 -2.73 -6.94 9.73
CA VAL A 151 -3.63 -6.90 10.89
C VAL A 151 -5.07 -6.65 10.42
N PHE A 152 -5.28 -5.64 9.58
CA PHE A 152 -6.62 -5.24 9.13
C PHE A 152 -7.32 -6.33 8.31
N GLY A 153 -6.61 -6.97 7.39
CA GLY A 153 -7.17 -7.91 6.42
C GLY A 153 -7.46 -9.31 6.94
N LYS A 154 -7.06 -9.62 8.19
CA LYS A 154 -7.44 -10.87 8.88
C LYS A 154 -8.95 -10.95 9.10
N TYR A 155 -9.60 -9.80 9.29
CA TYR A 155 -11.02 -9.69 9.56
C TYR A 155 -11.83 -9.57 8.27
N GLU A 156 -13.08 -10.01 8.30
CA GLU A 156 -13.99 -9.90 7.17
C GLU A 156 -14.44 -8.47 6.92
N GLY A 157 -14.61 -7.72 8.01
CA GLY A 157 -14.88 -6.30 8.01
C GLY A 157 -14.31 -5.66 9.25
N VAL A 158 -14.02 -4.36 9.15
CA VAL A 158 -13.62 -3.55 10.28
C VAL A 158 -14.59 -2.38 10.37
N GLU A 159 -15.18 -2.18 11.53
CA GLU A 159 -16.23 -1.19 11.76
C GLU A 159 -15.81 -0.16 12.82
N LYS A 160 -16.31 1.06 12.68
CA LYS A 160 -16.21 2.11 13.69
C LYS A 160 -17.26 1.86 14.78
N LEU A 161 -17.12 2.52 15.93
CA LEU A 161 -18.15 2.48 16.98
C LEU A 161 -19.50 3.05 16.51
N SER A 162 -19.50 3.86 15.45
CA SER A 162 -20.71 4.34 14.77
C SER A 162 -21.44 3.25 13.95
N GLY A 163 -20.84 2.07 13.76
CA GLY A 163 -21.36 1.00 12.90
C GLY A 163 -20.96 1.14 11.42
N GLU A 164 -20.28 2.21 11.04
CA GLU A 164 -19.77 2.40 9.67
C GLU A 164 -18.52 1.54 9.43
N LYS A 165 -18.44 0.89 8.25
CA LYS A 165 -17.24 0.19 7.83
C LYS A 165 -16.09 1.17 7.55
N VAL A 166 -14.89 0.79 7.95
CA VAL A 166 -13.66 1.52 7.63
C VAL A 166 -13.30 1.27 6.17
N SER A 167 -13.18 2.35 5.41
CA SER A 167 -12.75 2.32 4.01
C SER A 167 -11.24 2.11 3.87
N ALA A 168 -10.80 1.60 2.70
CA ALA A 168 -9.37 1.53 2.38
C ALA A 168 -8.70 2.91 2.42
N LYS A 169 -9.42 3.97 2.02
CA LYS A 169 -8.95 5.34 2.11
C LYS A 169 -8.66 5.77 3.55
N GLU A 170 -9.59 5.58 4.47
CA GLU A 170 -9.39 5.91 5.90
C GLU A 170 -8.20 5.13 6.49
N LEU A 171 -8.04 3.86 6.10
CA LEU A 171 -6.89 3.05 6.52
C LEU A 171 -5.57 3.61 5.98
N LEU A 172 -5.50 3.96 4.68
CA LEU A 172 -4.31 4.55 4.07
C LEU A 172 -3.94 5.89 4.69
N GLU A 173 -4.93 6.74 4.99
CA GLU A 173 -4.72 8.01 5.69
C GLU A 173 -4.16 7.79 7.11
N TYR A 174 -4.68 6.80 7.82
CA TYR A 174 -4.17 6.41 9.13
C TYR A 174 -2.73 5.91 9.07
N ILE A 175 -2.41 5.01 8.14
CA ILE A 175 -1.03 4.52 7.91
C ILE A 175 -0.11 5.69 7.62
N ARG A 176 -0.53 6.63 6.77
CA ARG A 176 0.28 7.80 6.40
C ARG A 176 0.62 8.63 7.63
N LYS A 177 -0.37 8.90 8.47
CA LYS A 177 -0.18 9.62 9.73
C LYS A 177 0.82 8.88 10.64
N SER A 178 0.65 7.58 10.84
CA SER A 178 1.55 6.78 11.69
C SER A 178 2.98 6.75 11.17
N VAL A 179 3.18 6.64 9.85
CA VAL A 179 4.50 6.68 9.21
C VAL A 179 5.15 8.06 9.39
N SER A 180 4.40 9.14 9.18
CA SER A 180 4.91 10.51 9.38
C SER A 180 5.32 10.76 10.83
N GLU A 181 4.48 10.39 11.80
CA GLU A 181 4.79 10.52 13.24
C GLU A 181 6.03 9.71 13.64
N TYR A 182 6.18 8.51 13.08
CA TYR A 182 7.35 7.68 13.29
C TYR A 182 8.63 8.33 12.70
N ALA A 183 8.57 8.78 11.45
CA ALA A 183 9.69 9.42 10.77
C ALA A 183 10.13 10.69 11.51
N LEU A 184 9.17 11.53 11.91
CA LEU A 184 9.39 12.69 12.79
C LEU A 184 10.14 12.28 14.06
N THR A 185 9.66 11.25 14.74
CA THR A 185 10.28 10.78 15.99
C THR A 185 11.73 10.32 15.77
N LYS A 186 12.03 9.63 14.68
CA LYS A 186 13.41 9.17 14.37
C LYS A 186 14.34 10.31 13.97
N ILE A 187 13.86 11.27 13.19
CA ILE A 187 14.62 12.47 12.81
C ILE A 187 14.90 13.30 14.07
N LEU A 188 13.89 13.57 14.89
CA LEU A 188 14.03 14.38 16.11
C LEU A 188 14.90 13.71 17.19
N LYS A 189 14.87 12.38 17.30
CA LYS A 189 15.71 11.61 18.24
C LYS A 189 17.11 11.33 17.71
N SER A 190 17.40 11.60 16.44
CA SER A 190 18.74 11.41 15.89
C SER A 190 19.68 12.48 16.49
N PRO A 191 20.74 12.10 17.23
CA PRO A 191 21.62 13.05 17.93
C PRO A 191 22.30 14.08 17.00
N GLN A 192 22.33 13.81 15.69
CA GLN A 192 22.93 14.66 14.66
C GLN A 192 22.03 15.84 14.23
N LEU A 193 20.76 15.88 14.63
CA LEU A 193 19.76 16.91 14.24
C LEU A 193 19.47 17.94 15.34
N GLY A 194 20.23 17.93 16.43
CA GLY A 194 20.16 18.93 17.50
C GLY A 194 20.52 20.35 17.08
N GLY A 195 21.06 20.55 15.86
CA GLY A 195 21.45 21.85 15.31
C GLY A 195 20.65 22.31 14.09
N ILE A 196 19.54 21.65 13.75
CA ILE A 196 18.75 21.98 12.55
C ILE A 196 17.48 22.73 12.95
N ASP A 197 17.29 23.92 12.38
CA ASP A 197 16.16 24.84 12.58
C ASP A 197 14.80 24.26 12.16
N GLU A 198 13.71 24.89 12.61
CA GLU A 198 12.35 24.41 12.36
C GLU A 198 11.99 24.41 10.86
N GLU A 199 12.50 25.38 10.11
CA GLU A 199 12.26 25.55 8.68
C GLU A 199 12.90 24.42 7.86
N THR A 200 14.11 24.01 8.23
CA THR A 200 14.80 22.88 7.61
C THR A 200 14.16 21.55 7.98
N ARG A 201 13.65 21.40 9.21
CA ARG A 201 12.84 20.22 9.59
C ARG A 201 11.55 20.13 8.78
N PHE A 202 10.86 21.25 8.57
CA PHE A 202 9.67 21.33 7.73
C PHE A 202 9.98 20.96 6.27
N TYR A 203 11.10 21.45 5.72
CA TYR A 203 11.54 21.12 4.36
C TYR A 203 11.82 19.63 4.18
N LEU A 204 12.46 18.98 5.16
CA LEU A 204 12.76 17.54 5.13
C LEU A 204 11.50 16.67 5.17
N LEU A 205 10.40 17.16 5.74
CA LEU A 205 9.13 16.45 5.86
C LEU A 205 8.24 16.54 4.62
N TRP A 206 8.43 17.57 3.78
CA TRP A 206 7.60 17.81 2.61
C TRP A 206 8.04 16.97 1.38
N ARG A 207 9.27 16.45 1.36
CA ARG A 207 9.88 15.86 0.15
C ARG A 207 9.54 14.38 -0.10
#